data_AF-A0A846PH73-F1
#
_entry.id   AF-A0A846PH73-F1
#
_cell.length_a   1.000
_cell.length_b   1.000
_cell.length_c   1.000
_cell.angle_alpha   90.00
_cell.angle_beta   90.00
_cell.angle_gamma   90.00
#
_symmetry.space_group_name_H-M   'P 1'
#
loop_
_entity.id
_entity.type
_entity.pdbx_description
1 polymer ?
#
loop_
_entity_poly.entity_id
_entity_poly.type
_entity_poly.pdbx_seq_one_letter_code
_entity_poly.pdbx_strand_id
1 'polypeptide(L)'
;MYRDLVAKMREQHQSTIVKPTVMPAIIDKTKRRSMEGMAPVSRDFIRLLVDKVDTVKYGHSVIGGLSPAEQQQRNKALISLLYLSARRISEIVGRTYKGFIYEGVKLKDFRLDTLEGREVLIMNCLILKKWRRKADEPKIMRRDVIIDMEDSPFIEHIQAWREHQQESRKEKFMSITRSRAYQILQQIDQRIVGPHWFRHMRLSHLAETLNPFQLNERIGFWERIDPAVAYVHGRVSDYLEACENARGISP
;
A
#
# COMPACT_ATOMS: atom_id res chain seq x y z
N MET A 1 -5.95 37.69 -38.96
CA MET A 1 -4.49 37.57 -39.20
C MET A 1 -3.73 37.03 -37.98
N TYR A 2 -3.60 37.75 -36.84
CA TYR A 2 -2.86 37.20 -35.67
C TYR A 2 -3.60 36.05 -34.94
N ARG A 3 -4.95 36.09 -34.91
CA ARG A 3 -5.76 35.02 -34.31
C ARG A 3 -5.71 33.70 -35.10
N ASP A 4 -5.59 33.78 -36.43
CA ASP A 4 -5.51 32.61 -37.30
C ASP A 4 -4.15 31.90 -37.21
N LEU A 5 -3.08 32.66 -36.94
CA LEU A 5 -1.75 32.13 -36.71
C LEU A 5 -1.69 31.33 -35.39
N VAL A 6 -2.30 31.86 -34.32
CA VAL A 6 -2.36 31.18 -33.01
C VAL A 6 -3.25 29.93 -33.07
N ALA A 7 -4.32 29.93 -33.87
CA ALA A 7 -5.16 28.75 -34.09
C ALA A 7 -4.40 27.63 -34.84
N LYS A 8 -3.69 27.98 -35.92
CA LYS A 8 -2.87 27.00 -36.68
C LYS A 8 -1.71 26.42 -35.87
N MET A 9 -1.08 27.21 -35.00
CA MET A 9 -0.02 26.71 -34.12
C MET A 9 -0.56 25.75 -33.04
N ARG A 10 -1.81 25.92 -32.59
CA ARG A 10 -2.45 24.98 -31.63
C ARG A 10 -2.82 23.64 -32.29
N GLU A 11 -3.25 23.63 -33.55
CA GLU A 11 -3.52 22.39 -34.30
C GLU A 11 -2.23 21.59 -34.57
N GLN A 12 -1.12 22.25 -34.91
CA GLN A 12 0.17 21.57 -35.11
C GLN A 12 0.78 21.00 -33.82
N HIS A 13 0.44 21.53 -32.65
CA HIS A 13 0.91 20.98 -31.37
C HIS A 13 0.03 19.85 -30.82
N GLN A 14 -1.22 19.71 -31.26
CA GLN A 14 -2.06 18.57 -30.87
C GLN A 14 -1.79 17.29 -31.68
N SER A 15 -1.20 17.38 -32.88
CA SER A 15 -0.88 16.20 -33.71
C SER A 15 0.40 15.46 -33.30
N THR A 16 1.14 15.95 -32.30
CA THR A 16 2.45 15.40 -31.91
C THR A 16 2.51 15.00 -30.43
N ILE A 17 1.39 14.51 -29.86
CA ILE A 17 1.43 13.78 -28.60
C ILE A 17 1.85 12.35 -28.90
N VAL A 18 3.18 12.14 -28.99
CA VAL A 18 3.78 10.81 -28.95
C VAL A 18 3.42 10.21 -27.59
N LYS A 19 2.49 9.25 -27.56
CA LYS A 19 2.25 8.44 -26.36
C LYS A 19 3.61 7.85 -25.95
N PRO A 20 4.10 8.07 -24.71
CA PRO A 20 5.33 7.45 -24.29
C PRO A 20 5.15 5.94 -24.33
N THR A 21 5.82 5.30 -25.28
CA THR A 21 5.97 3.85 -25.33
C THR A 21 6.79 3.46 -24.12
N VAL A 22 6.10 3.13 -23.01
CA VAL A 22 6.73 2.52 -21.85
C VAL A 22 7.18 1.14 -22.30
N MET A 23 8.45 1.01 -22.69
CA MET A 23 9.06 -0.29 -22.93
C MET A 23 8.96 -1.09 -21.63
N PRO A 24 8.38 -2.31 -21.65
CA PRO A 24 8.38 -3.16 -20.46
C PRO A 24 9.84 -3.51 -20.17
N ALA A 25 10.38 -2.99 -19.08
CA ALA A 25 11.70 -3.37 -18.60
C ALA A 25 11.74 -4.90 -18.48
N ILE A 26 12.74 -5.54 -19.08
CA ILE A 26 13.00 -6.97 -18.90
C ILE A 26 13.38 -7.15 -17.43
N ILE A 27 12.41 -7.61 -16.61
CA ILE A 27 12.60 -7.65 -15.16
C ILE A 27 13.36 -8.91 -14.77
N ASP A 28 14.62 -8.75 -14.42
CA ASP A 28 15.42 -9.77 -13.74
C ASP A 28 14.71 -10.20 -12.45
N LYS A 29 14.27 -11.47 -12.39
CA LYS A 29 13.51 -12.04 -11.28
C LYS A 29 14.39 -12.37 -10.06
N THR A 30 15.72 -12.23 -10.16
CA THR A 30 16.66 -12.68 -9.12
C THR A 30 17.10 -11.58 -8.15
N LYS A 31 17.01 -10.30 -8.53
CA LYS A 31 17.32 -9.18 -7.62
C LYS A 31 16.12 -8.81 -6.75
N ARG A 32 16.36 -8.61 -5.44
CA ARG A 32 15.37 -7.96 -4.56
C ARG A 32 15.06 -6.58 -5.13
N ARG A 33 13.82 -6.38 -5.57
CA ARG A 33 13.38 -5.10 -6.12
C ARG A 33 13.37 -4.06 -5.00
N SER A 34 14.26 -3.08 -5.07
CA SER A 34 14.30 -1.93 -4.15
C SER A 34 13.17 -0.95 -4.51
N MET A 35 12.60 -0.28 -3.51
CA MET A 35 11.68 0.85 -3.72
C MET A 35 12.41 2.19 -3.69
N GLU A 36 13.74 2.17 -3.49
CA GLU A 36 14.56 3.38 -3.46
C GLU A 36 14.50 4.13 -4.78
N GLY A 37 14.30 5.44 -4.72
CA GLY A 37 14.16 6.31 -5.90
C GLY A 37 12.84 6.17 -6.65
N MET A 38 11.90 5.33 -6.19
CA MET A 38 10.58 5.23 -6.80
C MET A 38 9.69 6.39 -6.35
N ALA A 39 9.18 7.17 -7.30
CA ALA A 39 8.20 8.21 -6.99
C ALA A 39 6.88 7.56 -6.55
N PRO A 40 6.21 8.10 -5.50
CA PRO A 40 4.87 7.65 -5.16
C PRO A 40 3.89 7.97 -6.29
N VAL A 41 2.96 7.06 -6.55
CA VAL A 41 1.80 7.33 -7.42
C VAL A 41 0.69 7.94 -6.59
N SER A 42 -0.23 8.68 -7.21
CA SER A 42 -1.33 9.34 -6.52
C SER A 42 -2.26 8.34 -5.78
N ARG A 43 -2.95 8.83 -4.74
CA ARG A 43 -4.02 8.08 -4.07
C ARG A 43 -5.11 7.61 -5.05
N ASP A 44 -5.46 8.42 -6.05
CA ASP A 44 -6.44 8.05 -7.07
C ASP A 44 -5.98 6.88 -7.94
N PHE A 45 -4.68 6.78 -8.22
CA PHE A 45 -4.16 5.60 -8.88
C PHE A 45 -4.39 4.33 -8.05
N ILE A 46 -4.24 4.40 -6.72
CA ILE A 46 -4.53 3.27 -5.83
C ILE A 46 -6.02 2.92 -5.86
N ARG A 47 -6.93 3.91 -5.95
CA ARG A 47 -8.37 3.66 -6.14
C ARG A 47 -8.64 2.95 -7.47
N LEU A 48 -8.04 3.42 -8.56
CA LEU A 48 -8.19 2.78 -9.87
C LEU A 48 -7.68 1.32 -9.88
N LEU A 49 -6.68 0.98 -9.06
CA LEU A 49 -6.25 -0.42 -8.89
C LEU A 49 -7.34 -1.28 -8.23
N VAL A 50 -8.09 -0.71 -7.29
CA VAL A 50 -9.23 -1.38 -6.65
C VAL A 50 -10.36 -1.57 -7.65
N ASP A 51 -10.69 -0.56 -8.46
CA ASP A 51 -11.73 -0.66 -9.51
C ASP A 51 -11.35 -1.71 -10.57
N LYS A 52 -10.06 -1.77 -10.92
CA LYS A 52 -9.53 -2.76 -11.88
C LYS A 52 -9.75 -4.20 -11.43
N VAL A 53 -9.91 -4.47 -10.13
CA VAL A 53 -10.27 -5.81 -9.61
C VAL A 53 -11.52 -6.34 -10.29
N ASP A 54 -12.52 -5.50 -10.57
CA ASP A 54 -13.79 -5.92 -11.17
C ASP A 54 -13.62 -6.36 -12.64
N THR A 55 -12.57 -5.88 -13.30
CA THR A 55 -12.27 -6.23 -14.70
C THR A 55 -11.47 -7.53 -14.83
N VAL A 56 -10.90 -8.03 -13.73
CA VAL A 56 -10.10 -9.25 -13.75
C VAL A 56 -11.02 -10.47 -13.78
N LYS A 57 -10.78 -11.37 -14.75
CA LYS A 57 -11.48 -12.64 -14.82
C LYS A 57 -10.94 -13.60 -13.75
N TYR A 58 -11.75 -13.91 -12.76
CA TYR A 58 -11.46 -14.91 -11.74
C TYR A 58 -12.07 -16.26 -12.14
N GLY A 59 -11.26 -17.32 -12.09
CA GLY A 59 -11.75 -18.68 -12.32
C GLY A 59 -12.64 -19.15 -11.17
N HIS A 60 -13.57 -20.06 -11.46
CA HIS A 60 -14.34 -20.75 -10.44
C HIS A 60 -13.45 -21.73 -9.66
N SER A 61 -13.59 -21.77 -8.33
CA SER A 61 -13.07 -22.88 -7.55
C SER A 61 -14.07 -24.03 -7.60
N VAL A 62 -13.61 -25.20 -8.04
CA VAL A 62 -14.49 -26.37 -8.28
C VAL A 62 -14.92 -27.03 -6.97
N ILE A 63 -14.15 -26.88 -5.88
CA ILE A 63 -14.45 -27.48 -4.56
C ILE A 63 -13.86 -26.59 -3.45
N GLY A 64 -14.72 -26.03 -2.59
CA GLY A 64 -14.34 -25.43 -1.30
C GLY A 64 -13.55 -24.12 -1.35
N GLY A 65 -13.36 -23.51 -2.52
CA GLY A 65 -12.73 -22.20 -2.67
C GLY A 65 -13.73 -21.08 -2.95
N LEU A 66 -13.22 -19.84 -2.98
CA LEU A 66 -14.02 -18.65 -3.20
C LEU A 66 -14.59 -18.57 -4.62
N SER A 67 -15.86 -18.19 -4.72
CA SER A 67 -16.52 -17.74 -5.95
C SER A 67 -15.80 -16.53 -6.56
N PRO A 68 -16.03 -16.23 -7.85
CA PRO A 68 -15.45 -15.03 -8.47
C PRO A 68 -15.74 -13.73 -7.72
N ALA A 69 -16.97 -13.55 -7.22
CA ALA A 69 -17.38 -12.37 -6.46
C ALA A 69 -16.63 -12.26 -5.11
N GLU A 70 -16.51 -13.36 -4.38
CA GLU A 70 -15.74 -13.40 -3.13
C GLU A 70 -14.24 -13.17 -3.38
N GLN A 71 -13.71 -13.66 -4.50
CA GLN A 71 -12.33 -13.38 -4.92
C GLN A 71 -12.12 -11.89 -5.21
N GLN A 72 -13.06 -11.23 -5.88
CA GLN A 72 -13.04 -9.79 -6.11
C GLN A 72 -13.04 -9.04 -4.78
N GLN A 73 -14.00 -9.33 -3.90
CA GLN A 73 -14.13 -8.67 -2.61
C GLN A 73 -12.87 -8.83 -1.75
N ARG A 74 -12.32 -10.04 -1.64
CA ARG A 74 -11.04 -10.30 -0.97
C ARG A 74 -9.91 -9.46 -1.57
N ASN A 75 -9.82 -9.36 -2.89
CA ASN A 75 -8.72 -8.65 -3.55
C ASN A 75 -8.81 -7.14 -3.34
N LYS A 76 -10.02 -6.57 -3.38
CA LYS A 76 -10.28 -5.16 -3.01
C LYS A 76 -9.86 -4.89 -1.57
N ALA A 77 -10.26 -5.78 -0.64
CA ALA A 77 -9.87 -5.70 0.76
C ALA A 77 -8.35 -5.84 0.97
N LEU A 78 -7.68 -6.71 0.20
CA LEU A 78 -6.23 -6.90 0.27
C LEU A 78 -5.47 -5.63 -0.14
N ILE A 79 -5.84 -5.02 -1.27
CA ILE A 79 -5.22 -3.76 -1.74
C ILE A 79 -5.45 -2.66 -0.71
N SER A 80 -6.71 -2.49 -0.29
CA SER A 80 -7.12 -1.45 0.65
C SER A 80 -6.40 -1.59 1.99
N LEU A 81 -6.32 -2.80 2.54
CA LEU A 81 -5.62 -3.05 3.80
C LEU A 81 -4.11 -2.84 3.67
N LEU A 82 -3.48 -3.33 2.59
CA LEU A 82 -2.03 -3.13 2.38
C LEU A 82 -1.68 -1.64 2.26
N TYR A 83 -2.53 -0.86 1.59
CA TYR A 83 -2.37 0.57 1.46
C TYR A 83 -2.59 1.25 2.81
N LEU A 84 -3.80 1.23 3.37
CA LEU A 84 -4.14 2.00 4.58
C LEU A 84 -3.28 1.62 5.80
N SER A 85 -3.06 0.32 6.03
CA SER A 85 -2.26 -0.13 7.18
C SER A 85 -0.76 0.09 6.99
N ALA A 86 -0.31 0.28 5.74
CA ALA A 86 1.09 0.25 5.34
C ALA A 86 1.87 -0.96 5.90
N ARG A 87 1.22 -2.11 6.17
CA ARG A 87 1.90 -3.30 6.73
C ARG A 87 2.61 -4.11 5.66
N ARG A 88 3.58 -4.92 6.09
CA ARG A 88 4.16 -5.96 5.22
C ARG A 88 3.16 -7.07 5.02
N ILE A 89 3.15 -7.67 3.83
CA ILE A 89 2.25 -8.80 3.54
C ILE A 89 2.36 -9.94 4.56
N SER A 90 3.57 -10.25 5.05
CA SER A 90 3.78 -11.30 6.06
C SER A 90 3.19 -10.96 7.44
N GLU A 91 2.95 -9.68 7.73
CA GLU A 91 2.29 -9.22 8.95
C GLU A 91 0.76 -9.36 8.83
N ILE A 92 0.24 -9.37 7.60
CA ILE A 92 -1.19 -9.52 7.28
C ILE A 92 -1.58 -11.00 7.08
N VAL A 93 -0.91 -11.72 6.20
CA VAL A 93 -1.30 -13.09 5.80
C VAL A 93 -0.54 -14.19 6.54
N GLY A 94 0.40 -13.80 7.40
CA GLY A 94 1.24 -14.73 8.14
C GLY A 94 2.49 -15.19 7.42
N ARG A 95 3.31 -15.92 8.17
CA ARG A 95 4.61 -16.47 7.74
C ARG A 95 5.10 -17.50 8.76
N THR A 96 5.74 -18.54 8.25
CA THR A 96 6.65 -19.40 9.01
C THR A 96 8.10 -18.88 8.88
N TYR A 97 8.80 -18.73 10.00
CA TYR A 97 10.21 -18.34 10.03
C TYR A 97 10.93 -19.00 11.20
N LYS A 98 11.95 -19.83 10.89
CA LYS A 98 12.82 -20.46 11.91
C LYS A 98 12.03 -21.11 13.07
N GLY A 99 11.04 -21.95 12.75
CA GLY A 99 10.19 -22.61 13.76
C GLY A 99 9.06 -21.76 14.35
N PHE A 100 9.12 -20.43 14.22
CA PHE A 100 8.02 -19.55 14.59
C PHE A 100 6.94 -19.53 13.50
N ILE A 101 5.70 -19.80 13.87
CA ILE A 101 4.54 -19.76 12.98
C ILE A 101 3.66 -18.59 13.40
N TYR A 102 3.56 -17.58 12.55
CA TYR A 102 2.55 -16.54 12.67
C TYR A 102 1.50 -16.72 11.58
N GLU A 103 0.25 -16.80 12.00
CA GLU A 103 -0.87 -17.18 11.15
C GLU A 103 -1.44 -16.03 10.31
N GLY A 104 -0.99 -14.80 10.55
CA GLY A 104 -1.59 -13.60 10.00
C GLY A 104 -2.59 -12.96 10.97
N VAL A 105 -3.24 -11.90 10.50
CA VAL A 105 -4.26 -11.16 11.24
C VAL A 105 -5.56 -11.96 11.25
N LYS A 106 -6.17 -12.06 12.43
CA LYS A 106 -7.44 -12.72 12.70
C LYS A 106 -8.57 -11.70 12.80
N LEU A 107 -9.83 -12.12 12.64
CA LEU A 107 -10.97 -11.20 12.76
C LEU A 107 -11.04 -10.54 14.14
N LYS A 108 -10.66 -11.27 15.19
CA LYS A 108 -10.59 -10.76 16.57
C LYS A 108 -9.53 -9.69 16.81
N ASP A 109 -8.59 -9.53 15.88
CA ASP A 109 -7.55 -8.51 15.97
C ASP A 109 -8.07 -7.12 15.53
N PHE A 110 -9.29 -7.06 14.96
CA PHE A 110 -9.95 -5.83 14.57
C PHE A 110 -10.96 -5.38 15.62
N ARG A 111 -10.91 -4.11 15.99
CA ARG A 111 -11.94 -3.44 16.80
C ARG A 111 -12.24 -2.06 16.23
N LEU A 112 -13.50 -1.64 16.35
CA LEU A 112 -13.88 -0.25 16.14
C LEU A 112 -13.66 0.52 17.45
N ASP A 113 -13.25 1.78 17.33
CA ASP A 113 -13.00 2.66 18.46
C ASP A 113 -13.27 4.11 18.04
N THR A 114 -13.30 5.03 19.00
CA THR A 114 -13.40 6.47 18.75
C THR A 114 -12.20 7.17 19.37
N LEU A 115 -11.38 7.80 18.53
CA LEU A 115 -10.20 8.56 18.97
C LEU A 115 -10.37 10.01 18.54
N GLU A 116 -10.27 10.94 19.50
CA GLU A 116 -10.38 12.39 19.25
C GLU A 116 -11.67 12.75 18.47
N GLY A 117 -12.78 12.07 18.77
CA GLY A 117 -14.08 12.29 18.12
C GLY A 117 -14.24 11.66 16.74
N ARG A 118 -13.25 10.90 16.26
CA ARG A 118 -13.28 10.23 14.95
C ARG A 118 -13.38 8.73 15.11
N GLU A 119 -14.23 8.11 14.30
CA GLU A 119 -14.32 6.65 14.26
C GLU A 119 -13.08 6.06 13.58
N VAL A 120 -12.53 5.01 14.17
CA VAL A 120 -11.34 4.33 13.66
C VAL A 120 -11.51 2.81 13.70
N LEU A 121 -10.94 2.14 12.70
CA LEU A 121 -10.70 0.71 12.74
C LEU A 121 -9.29 0.46 13.25
N ILE A 122 -9.19 -0.15 14.43
CA ILE A 122 -7.91 -0.56 15.01
C ILE A 122 -7.64 -2.02 14.67
N MET A 123 -6.51 -2.26 14.01
CA MET A 123 -5.98 -3.60 13.74
C MET A 123 -4.74 -3.86 14.59
N ASN A 124 -4.85 -4.76 15.56
CA ASN A 124 -3.71 -5.18 16.37
C ASN A 124 -2.88 -6.22 15.60
N CYS A 125 -1.69 -5.85 15.11
CA CYS A 125 -0.88 -6.72 14.25
C CYS A 125 0.55 -6.94 14.75
N LEU A 126 1.16 -8.05 14.33
CA LEU A 126 2.55 -8.37 14.63
C LEU A 126 3.51 -7.51 13.79
N ILE A 127 4.53 -6.92 14.43
CA ILE A 127 5.61 -6.17 13.78
C ILE A 127 6.87 -7.01 13.72
N LEU A 128 7.24 -7.47 12.52
CA LEU A 128 8.28 -8.50 12.35
C LEU A 128 9.73 -7.99 12.49
N LYS A 129 9.97 -6.68 12.65
CA LYS A 129 11.32 -6.08 12.56
C LYS A 129 11.93 -5.52 13.85
N LYS A 130 11.35 -5.70 15.04
CA LYS A 130 12.05 -5.37 16.31
C LYS A 130 12.95 -6.51 16.79
N TRP A 131 13.88 -6.92 15.93
CA TRP A 131 14.85 -7.98 16.18
C TRP A 131 16.26 -7.43 16.03
N ARG A 132 16.90 -7.10 17.16
CA ARG A 132 18.34 -7.24 17.42
C ARG A 132 18.68 -6.68 18.80
N ARG A 133 18.70 -7.57 19.81
CA ARG A 133 19.63 -7.54 20.95
C ARG A 133 19.44 -8.84 21.72
N LYS A 134 20.42 -9.75 21.59
CA LYS A 134 20.55 -11.11 22.17
C LYS A 134 19.79 -12.22 21.41
N ALA A 135 20.45 -13.38 21.34
CA ALA A 135 20.34 -14.35 20.27
C ALA A 135 19.16 -15.33 20.40
N ASP A 136 18.38 -15.26 21.47
CA ASP A 136 17.69 -16.47 21.93
C ASP A 136 16.16 -16.43 21.81
N GLU A 137 15.52 -15.26 21.60
CA GLU A 137 14.05 -15.22 21.49
C GLU A 137 13.50 -14.17 20.50
N PRO A 138 12.51 -14.54 19.67
CA PRO A 138 11.67 -13.58 18.98
C PRO A 138 10.94 -12.67 19.95
N LYS A 139 11.32 -11.38 20.00
CA LYS A 139 10.46 -10.38 20.63
C LYS A 139 9.24 -10.16 19.73
N ILE A 140 8.20 -10.94 19.96
CA ILE A 140 6.88 -10.80 19.34
C ILE A 140 6.31 -9.45 19.77
N MET A 141 6.43 -8.45 18.92
CA MET A 141 5.88 -7.11 19.18
C MET A 141 4.57 -6.93 18.43
N ARG A 142 3.47 -6.79 19.16
CA ARG A 142 2.18 -6.39 18.60
C ARG A 142 1.99 -4.88 18.75
N ARG A 143 1.35 -4.27 17.76
CA ARG A 143 1.03 -2.85 17.73
C ARG A 143 -0.36 -2.64 17.13
N ASP A 144 -1.05 -1.66 17.69
CA ASP A 144 -2.29 -1.15 17.12
C ASP A 144 -1.97 -0.32 15.88
N VAL A 145 -2.55 -0.70 14.75
CA VAL A 145 -2.57 0.08 13.52
C VAL A 145 -3.92 0.73 13.44
N ILE A 146 -3.92 2.06 13.53
CA ILE A 146 -5.14 2.87 13.46
C ILE A 146 -5.41 3.17 11.99
N ILE A 147 -6.62 2.85 11.54
CA ILE A 147 -7.13 3.13 10.20
C ILE A 147 -8.34 4.03 10.36
N ASP A 148 -8.30 5.19 9.71
CA ASP A 148 -9.39 6.17 9.74
C ASP A 148 -10.63 5.61 9.01
N MET A 149 -11.81 5.72 9.61
CA MET A 149 -13.06 5.29 8.98
C MET A 149 -13.50 6.21 7.85
N GLU A 150 -12.94 7.41 7.74
CA GLU A 150 -13.21 8.35 6.64
C GLU A 150 -12.36 8.07 5.38
N ASP A 151 -11.45 7.09 5.42
CA ASP A 151 -10.59 6.72 4.28
C ASP A 151 -11.34 5.92 3.18
N SER A 152 -12.53 6.37 2.81
CA SER A 152 -13.34 5.83 1.71
C SER A 152 -12.60 5.96 0.36
N PRO A 153 -12.81 5.01 -0.60
CA PRO A 153 -13.62 3.78 -0.47
C PRO A 153 -12.86 2.60 0.15
N PHE A 154 -11.60 2.79 0.52
CA PHE A 154 -10.72 1.68 0.94
C PHE A 154 -11.26 0.97 2.19
N ILE A 155 -11.76 1.72 3.16
CA ILE A 155 -12.29 1.16 4.40
C ILE A 155 -13.53 0.28 4.17
N GLU A 156 -14.40 0.67 3.25
CA GLU A 156 -15.63 -0.06 2.90
C GLU A 156 -15.29 -1.47 2.42
N HIS A 157 -14.23 -1.61 1.61
CA HIS A 157 -13.78 -2.92 1.14
C HIS A 157 -13.22 -3.80 2.26
N ILE A 158 -12.54 -3.20 3.25
CA ILE A 158 -12.03 -3.91 4.43
C ILE A 158 -13.21 -4.40 5.28
N GLN A 159 -14.19 -3.54 5.54
CA GLN A 159 -15.38 -3.88 6.33
C GLN A 159 -16.22 -4.96 5.67
N ALA A 160 -16.56 -4.78 4.38
CA ALA A 160 -17.36 -5.76 3.65
C ALA A 160 -16.72 -7.15 3.66
N TRP A 161 -15.40 -7.23 3.47
CA TRP A 161 -14.70 -8.52 3.55
C TRP A 161 -14.65 -9.08 4.97
N ARG A 162 -14.50 -8.22 5.99
CA ARG A 162 -14.56 -8.63 7.40
C ARG A 162 -15.92 -9.26 7.73
N GLU A 163 -17.01 -8.61 7.34
CA GLU A 163 -18.38 -9.08 7.53
C GLU A 163 -18.60 -10.43 6.85
N HIS A 164 -18.22 -10.54 5.58
CA HIS A 164 -18.30 -11.81 4.85
C HIS A 164 -17.52 -12.95 5.54
N GLN A 165 -16.32 -12.67 6.09
CA GLN A 165 -15.55 -13.66 6.85
C GLN A 165 -16.23 -14.03 8.19
N GLN A 166 -16.87 -13.08 8.86
CA GLN A 166 -17.64 -13.33 10.09
C GLN A 166 -18.85 -14.22 9.83
N GLU A 167 -19.64 -13.92 8.79
CA GLU A 167 -20.77 -14.73 8.34
C GLU A 167 -20.34 -16.15 7.97
N SER A 168 -19.20 -16.26 7.29
CA SER A 168 -18.57 -17.53 6.91
C SER A 168 -17.87 -18.27 8.07
N ARG A 169 -17.94 -17.72 9.30
CA ARG A 169 -17.32 -18.26 10.53
C ARG A 169 -15.83 -18.57 10.37
N LYS A 170 -15.10 -17.76 9.59
CA LYS A 170 -13.66 -17.90 9.42
C LYS A 170 -12.92 -17.16 10.52
N GLU A 171 -11.77 -17.69 10.95
CA GLU A 171 -10.96 -17.02 11.97
C GLU A 171 -9.99 -16.01 11.36
N LYS A 172 -9.39 -16.33 10.21
CA LYS A 172 -8.36 -15.50 9.55
C LYS A 172 -9.02 -14.45 8.67
N PHE A 173 -8.51 -13.22 8.71
CA PHE A 173 -8.96 -12.17 7.80
C PHE A 173 -8.54 -12.46 6.35
N MET A 174 -7.33 -13.01 6.14
CA MET A 174 -6.81 -13.34 4.81
C MET A 174 -6.25 -14.76 4.78
N SER A 175 -7.00 -15.68 4.17
CA SER A 175 -6.61 -17.09 3.99
C SER A 175 -5.85 -17.32 2.67
N ILE A 176 -4.75 -16.59 2.46
CA ILE A 176 -3.88 -16.72 1.26
C ILE A 176 -2.41 -16.73 1.65
N THR A 177 -1.55 -17.29 0.81
CA THR A 177 -0.10 -17.22 1.01
C THR A 177 0.46 -15.89 0.50
N ARG A 178 1.68 -15.53 0.95
CA ARG A 178 2.40 -14.35 0.43
C ARG A 178 2.63 -14.43 -1.08
N SER A 179 2.97 -15.62 -1.58
CA SER A 179 3.16 -15.86 -3.01
C SER A 179 1.87 -15.65 -3.78
N ARG A 180 0.74 -16.12 -3.24
CA ARG A 180 -0.58 -15.91 -3.85
C ARG A 180 -0.99 -14.45 -3.84
N ALA A 181 -0.75 -13.73 -2.75
CA ALA A 181 -0.97 -12.27 -2.68
C ALA A 181 -0.16 -11.54 -3.77
N TYR A 182 1.12 -11.89 -3.95
CA TYR A 182 1.94 -11.32 -5.02
C TYR A 182 1.34 -11.61 -6.41
N GLN A 183 0.94 -12.85 -6.70
CA GLN A 183 0.32 -13.23 -7.98
C GLN A 183 -0.96 -12.45 -8.25
N ILE A 184 -1.83 -12.31 -7.24
CA ILE A 184 -3.08 -11.52 -7.34
C ILE A 184 -2.75 -10.08 -7.76
N LEU A 185 -1.79 -9.45 -7.08
CA LEU A 185 -1.41 -8.07 -7.38
C LEU A 185 -0.82 -7.91 -8.79
N GLN A 186 0.02 -8.85 -9.24
CA GLN A 186 0.54 -8.82 -10.62
C GLN A 186 -0.54 -9.02 -11.68
N GLN A 187 -1.54 -9.85 -11.39
CA GLN A 187 -2.65 -10.09 -12.30
C GLN A 187 -3.51 -8.83 -12.47
N ILE A 188 -3.66 -8.04 -11.40
CA ILE A 188 -4.38 -6.76 -11.43
C ILE A 188 -3.56 -5.72 -12.22
N ASP A 189 -2.30 -5.50 -11.86
CA ASP A 189 -1.45 -4.56 -12.59
C ASP A 189 0.03 -4.94 -12.51
N GLN A 190 0.67 -5.10 -13.67
CA GLN A 190 2.08 -5.51 -13.76
C GLN A 190 3.05 -4.44 -13.27
N ARG A 191 2.62 -3.18 -13.15
CA ARG A 191 3.45 -2.10 -12.58
C ARG A 191 3.60 -2.22 -11.07
N ILE A 192 2.71 -2.93 -10.40
CA ILE A 192 2.87 -3.21 -8.96
C ILE A 192 4.13 -4.04 -8.80
N VAL A 193 5.09 -3.59 -8.03
CA VAL A 193 6.38 -4.32 -7.93
C VAL A 193 6.31 -5.48 -6.92
N GLY A 194 5.31 -5.44 -6.04
CA GLY A 194 4.97 -6.45 -5.05
C GLY A 194 4.21 -5.84 -3.87
N PRO A 195 3.80 -6.61 -2.85
CA PRO A 195 3.02 -6.08 -1.73
C PRO A 195 3.72 -4.95 -0.94
N HIS A 196 5.06 -4.91 -0.93
CA HIS A 196 5.80 -3.85 -0.26
C HIS A 196 5.62 -2.48 -0.93
N TRP A 197 5.23 -2.46 -2.21
CA TRP A 197 4.94 -1.26 -2.97
C TRP A 197 3.83 -0.43 -2.31
N PHE A 198 2.72 -1.05 -1.89
CA PHE A 198 1.62 -0.35 -1.20
C PHE A 198 2.06 0.32 0.10
N ARG A 199 2.92 -0.38 0.86
CA ARG A 199 3.53 0.21 2.07
C ARG A 199 4.36 1.43 1.71
N HIS A 200 5.17 1.36 0.66
CA HIS A 200 5.95 2.51 0.19
C HIS A 200 5.04 3.67 -0.22
N MET A 201 4.00 3.41 -1.02
CA MET A 201 3.03 4.43 -1.44
C MET A 201 2.37 5.14 -0.25
N ARG A 202 1.81 4.39 0.72
CA ARG A 202 1.14 5.00 1.87
C ARG A 202 2.11 5.80 2.74
N LEU A 203 3.32 5.27 2.98
CA LEU A 203 4.32 5.97 3.78
C LEU A 203 4.77 7.28 3.12
N SER A 204 4.95 7.29 1.80
CA SER A 204 5.28 8.52 1.07
C SER A 204 4.15 9.54 1.15
N HIS A 205 2.90 9.14 0.93
CA HIS A 205 1.75 10.05 1.07
C HIS A 205 1.64 10.66 2.47
N LEU A 206 1.89 9.86 3.51
CA LEU A 206 1.80 10.36 4.88
C LEU A 206 3.04 11.17 5.29
N ALA A 207 4.18 10.95 4.66
CA ALA A 207 5.37 11.77 4.88
C ALA A 207 5.22 13.21 4.37
N GLU A 208 4.21 13.50 3.54
CA GLU A 208 3.86 14.87 3.14
C GLU A 208 3.35 15.70 4.32
N THR A 209 2.79 15.05 5.35
CA THR A 209 2.15 15.72 6.50
C THR A 209 2.78 15.37 7.85
N LEU A 210 3.36 14.18 7.98
CA LEU A 210 3.95 13.70 9.23
C LEU A 210 5.45 13.95 9.26
N ASN A 211 5.95 14.33 10.44
CA ASN A 211 7.39 14.33 10.69
C ASN A 211 7.95 12.89 10.82
N PRO A 212 9.27 12.68 10.74
CA PRO A 212 9.86 11.34 10.77
C PRO A 212 9.52 10.53 12.03
N PHE A 213 9.41 11.19 13.19
CA PHE A 213 9.09 10.53 14.46
C PHE A 213 7.65 10.05 14.49
N GLN A 214 6.69 10.91 14.12
CA GLN A 214 5.29 10.55 14.00
C GLN A 214 5.10 9.41 12.99
N LEU A 215 5.72 9.52 11.81
CA LEU A 215 5.65 8.49 10.78
C LEU A 215 6.19 7.15 11.30
N ASN A 216 7.29 7.15 12.04
CA ASN A 216 7.85 5.94 12.63
C ASN A 216 7.00 5.37 13.77
N GLU A 217 6.56 6.20 14.71
CA GLU A 217 5.87 5.77 15.92
C GLU A 217 4.43 5.33 15.67
N ARG A 218 3.76 5.91 14.67
CA ARG A 218 2.35 5.61 14.39
C ARG A 218 2.19 4.54 13.33
N ILE A 219 3.14 4.43 12.40
CA ILE A 219 2.97 3.61 11.19
C ILE A 219 4.20 2.77 10.94
N GLY A 220 5.36 3.37 10.72
CA GLY A 220 6.57 2.68 10.30
C GLY A 220 6.97 1.51 11.20
N PHE A 221 6.98 1.75 12.51
CA PHE A 221 7.53 0.89 13.55
C PHE A 221 8.92 0.32 13.19
N TRP A 222 9.76 1.15 12.58
CA TRP A 222 11.15 0.82 12.31
C TRP A 222 11.97 0.85 13.60
N GLU A 223 13.02 0.03 13.64
CA GLU A 223 13.98 0.02 14.74
C GLU A 223 14.83 1.29 14.77
N ARG A 224 15.20 1.79 13.59
CA ARG A 224 15.95 3.03 13.39
C ARG A 224 15.04 4.06 12.72
N ILE A 225 15.31 5.33 12.98
CA ILE A 225 14.53 6.45 12.42
C ILE A 225 14.87 6.71 10.94
N ASP A 226 16.05 6.30 10.48
CA ASP A 226 16.57 6.59 9.12
C ASP A 226 15.58 6.30 7.98
N PRO A 227 14.81 5.19 7.97
CA PRO A 227 13.83 4.98 6.92
C PRO A 227 12.75 6.07 6.89
N ALA A 228 12.29 6.54 8.05
CA ALA A 228 11.29 7.62 8.12
C ALA A 228 11.88 8.95 7.65
N VAL A 229 13.13 9.25 8.03
CA VAL A 229 13.88 10.41 7.54
C VAL A 229 13.96 10.38 6.02
N ALA A 230 14.28 9.24 5.42
CA ALA A 230 14.35 9.10 3.97
C ALA A 230 13.01 9.36 3.26
N TYR A 231 11.87 8.99 3.88
CA TYR A 231 10.54 9.31 3.33
C TYR A 231 10.23 10.81 3.39
N VAL A 232 10.50 11.45 4.53
CA VAL A 232 10.15 12.86 4.76
C VAL A 232 11.11 13.81 4.08
N HIS A 233 12.42 13.57 4.13
CA HIS A 233 13.44 14.46 3.57
C HIS A 233 13.90 14.09 2.16
N GLY A 234 13.49 12.93 1.64
CA GLY A 234 13.72 12.54 0.25
C GLY A 234 12.77 13.22 -0.75
N ARG A 235 11.99 14.21 -0.29
CA ARG A 235 11.01 14.93 -1.11
C ARG A 235 11.73 15.81 -2.13
N VAL A 236 11.40 15.64 -3.41
CA VAL A 236 11.90 16.51 -4.47
C VAL A 236 11.42 17.95 -4.25
N SER A 237 10.20 18.15 -3.74
CA SER A 237 9.69 19.47 -3.38
C SER A 237 10.57 20.18 -2.37
N ASP A 238 11.01 19.49 -1.31
CA ASP A 238 11.88 20.10 -0.28
C ASP A 238 13.25 20.49 -0.86
N TYR A 239 13.79 19.66 -1.75
CA TYR A 239 15.02 19.99 -2.46
C TYR A 239 14.83 21.19 -3.40
N LEU A 240 13.72 21.24 -4.14
CA LEU A 240 13.41 22.35 -5.04
C LEU A 240 13.15 23.64 -4.26
N GLU A 241 12.40 23.59 -3.16
CA GLU A 241 12.16 24.70 -2.25
C GLU A 241 13.47 25.20 -1.62
N ALA A 242 14.33 24.29 -1.15
CA ALA A 242 15.66 24.65 -0.65
C ALA A 242 16.51 25.33 -1.75
N CYS A 243 16.38 24.88 -3.00
CA CYS A 243 17.04 25.49 -4.15
C CYS A 243 16.46 26.88 -4.49
N GLU A 244 15.15 27.09 -4.38
CA GLU A 244 14.48 28.39 -4.57
C GLU A 244 14.89 29.38 -3.48
N ASN A 245 14.86 28.95 -2.21
CA ASN A 245 15.32 29.73 -1.06
C ASN A 245 16.80 30.10 -1.18
N ALA A 246 17.67 29.17 -1.61
CA ALA A 246 19.09 29.43 -1.82
C ALA A 246 19.36 30.43 -2.97
N ARG A 247 18.44 30.54 -3.93
CA ARG A 247 18.50 31.57 -5.00
C ARG A 247 18.03 32.94 -4.52
N GLY A 248 17.53 33.07 -3.30
CA GLY A 248 16.96 34.32 -2.78
C GLY A 248 15.65 34.71 -3.47
N ILE A 249 15.00 33.77 -4.17
CA ILE A 249 13.69 33.96 -4.77
C ILE A 249 12.68 33.51 -3.71
N SER A 250 12.49 34.32 -2.66
CA SER A 250 11.28 34.19 -1.86
C SER A 250 10.10 34.74 -2.67
N PRO A 251 8.93 34.07 -2.65
CA PRO A 251 7.71 34.65 -3.22
C PRO A 251 7.33 35.99 -2.57
#